data_AF-I3XAE6-F1
#
_entry.id   AF-I3XAE6-F1
#
_cell.length_a   1.000
_cell.length_b   1.000
_cell.length_c   1.000
_cell.angle_alpha   90.00
_cell.angle_beta   90.00
_cell.angle_gamma   90.00
#
_symmetry.space_group_name_H-M   'P 1'
#
loop_
_entity.id
_entity.type
_entity.pdbx_description
1 polymer ?
#
loop_
_entity_poly.entity_id
_entity_poly.type
_entity_poly.pdbx_seq_one_letter_code
_entity_poly.pdbx_strand_id
1 'polypeptide(L)'
;MPLHFRPRSRRARAANRATFLRLGNSYRLSVYADPDDPAPWCVFADKVETAFINGGNPHAELLYYRLPTGRVEFGTIYIALEDLR
;
A
#
# COMPACT_ATOMS: atom_id res chain seq x y z
N MET A 1 11.47 -9.52 5.38
CA MET A 1 10.93 -9.30 4.02
C MET A 1 10.84 -7.80 3.78
N PRO A 2 11.62 -7.24 2.86
CA PRO A 2 11.55 -5.81 2.55
C PRO A 2 10.32 -5.51 1.67
N LEU A 3 9.60 -4.43 2.00
CA LEU A 3 8.57 -3.85 1.14
C LEU A 3 9.21 -2.81 0.24
N HIS A 4 9.11 -2.98 -1.07
CA HIS A 4 9.60 -2.00 -2.02
C HIS A 4 8.43 -1.13 -2.50
N PHE A 5 8.38 0.10 -1.99
CA PHE A 5 7.45 1.10 -2.46
C PHE A 5 8.07 1.92 -3.58
N ARG A 6 7.41 1.96 -4.76
CA ARG A 6 7.82 2.84 -5.87
C ARG A 6 6.77 3.95 -6.05
N PRO A 7 7.03 5.17 -5.53
CA PRO A 7 6.13 6.29 -5.76
C PRO A 7 6.17 6.72 -7.23
N ARG A 8 5.02 7.04 -7.81
CA ARG A 8 4.90 7.58 -9.17
C ARG A 8 4.98 9.11 -9.20
N SER A 9 4.79 9.76 -8.06
CA SER A 9 4.76 11.22 -7.90
C SER A 9 5.77 11.69 -6.84
N ARG A 10 6.70 12.58 -7.23
CA ARG A 10 7.62 13.28 -6.30
C ARG A 10 6.93 14.33 -5.41
N ARG A 11 5.67 14.68 -5.70
CA ARG A 11 4.97 15.81 -5.04
C ARG A 11 4.09 15.40 -3.87
N ALA A 12 3.91 14.12 -3.61
CA ALA A 12 3.05 13.69 -2.54
C ALA A 12 3.88 13.18 -1.35
N ARG A 13 4.32 14.14 -0.54
CA ARG A 13 4.80 13.88 0.82
C ARG A 13 3.57 13.74 1.71
N ALA A 14 2.72 12.75 1.44
CA ALA A 14 1.61 12.44 2.32
C ALA A 14 2.13 11.55 3.44
N ALA A 15 1.89 11.93 4.70
CA ALA A 15 2.13 11.09 5.85
C ALA A 15 1.09 9.95 5.85
N ASN A 16 1.29 8.96 5.00
CA ASN A 16 0.51 7.73 5.01
C ASN A 16 1.40 6.60 5.47
N ARG A 17 0.93 5.84 6.47
CA ARG A 17 1.62 4.68 6.98
C ARG A 17 1.05 3.43 6.32
N ALA A 18 1.93 2.49 6.01
CA ALA A 18 1.57 1.16 5.56
C ALA A 18 2.05 0.15 6.58
N THR A 19 1.18 -0.78 6.97
CA THR A 19 1.53 -1.91 7.82
C THR A 19 1.40 -3.22 7.07
N PHE A 20 2.22 -4.18 7.49
CA PHE A 20 2.30 -5.50 6.92
C PHE A 20 2.26 -6.52 8.04
N LEU A 21 1.30 -7.44 7.94
CA LEU A 21 1.13 -8.52 8.90
C LEU A 21 1.11 -9.86 8.17
N ARG A 22 1.99 -10.78 8.55
CA ARG A 22 1.96 -12.16 8.08
C ARG A 22 0.88 -12.95 8.83
N LEU A 23 0.02 -13.62 8.08
CA LEU A 23 -1.07 -14.47 8.56
C LEU A 23 -0.87 -15.87 7.95
N GLY A 24 0.00 -16.67 8.58
CA GLY A 24 0.40 -17.98 8.05
C GLY A 24 1.09 -17.88 6.68
N ASN A 25 0.43 -18.42 5.66
CA ASN A 25 0.87 -18.36 4.26
C ASN A 25 0.34 -17.15 3.50
N SER A 26 -0.45 -16.28 4.13
CA SER A 26 -0.96 -15.05 3.50
C SER A 26 -0.44 -13.83 4.24
N TYR A 27 -0.64 -12.66 3.63
CA TYR A 27 -0.27 -11.38 4.21
C TYR A 27 -1.45 -10.42 4.15
N ARG A 28 -1.56 -9.59 5.19
CA ARG A 28 -2.48 -8.47 5.23
C ARG A 28 -1.66 -7.19 5.11
N LEU A 29 -1.97 -6.41 4.08
CA LEU A 29 -1.49 -5.04 3.95
C LEU A 29 -2.59 -4.10 4.42
N SER A 30 -2.22 -3.08 5.18
CA SER A 30 -3.12 -2.00 5.55
C SER A 30 -2.48 -0.64 5.30
N VAL A 31 -3.26 0.33 4.86
CA VAL A 31 -2.85 1.74 4.73
C VAL A 31 -3.74 2.63 5.58
N TYR A 32 -3.15 3.63 6.22
CA TYR A 32 -3.87 4.56 7.08
C TYR A 32 -3.24 5.95 7.02
N ALA A 33 -4.10 6.96 7.15
CA ALA A 33 -3.66 8.34 7.32
C ALA A 33 -2.97 8.47 8.68
N ASP A 34 -1.88 9.25 8.72
CA ASP A 34 -1.32 9.65 10.00
C ASP A 34 -2.32 10.59 10.70
N PRO A 35 -2.73 10.32 11.95
CA PRO A 35 -3.72 11.16 12.64
C PRO A 35 -3.26 12.61 12.81
N ASP A 36 -1.95 12.86 12.85
CA ASP A 36 -1.38 14.20 12.99
C ASP A 36 -1.25 14.96 11.65
N ASP A 37 -1.40 14.25 10.52
CA ASP A 37 -1.39 14.82 9.18
C ASP A 37 -2.38 14.05 8.30
N PRO A 38 -3.68 14.45 8.31
CA PRO A 38 -4.73 13.83 7.51
C PRO A 38 -4.63 14.26 6.04
N ALA A 39 -3.46 14.05 5.45
CA ALA A 39 -3.22 14.13 4.03
C ALA A 39 -4.24 13.24 3.27
N PRO A 40 -4.39 13.40 1.93
CA PRO A 40 -5.31 12.58 1.14
C PRO A 40 -5.16 11.10 1.49
N TRP A 41 -6.27 10.49 1.89
CA TRP A 41 -6.29 9.13 2.42
C TRP A 41 -5.91 8.13 1.32
N CYS A 42 -4.81 7.41 1.52
CA CYS A 42 -4.41 6.31 0.63
C CYS A 42 -5.40 5.14 0.71
N VAL A 43 -5.78 4.60 -0.44
CA VAL A 43 -6.57 3.37 -0.59
C VAL A 43 -5.99 2.50 -1.70
N PHE A 44 -6.30 1.20 -1.66
CA PHE A 44 -5.98 0.27 -2.75
C PHE A 44 -6.91 0.47 -3.96
N ALA A 45 -6.63 -0.23 -5.06
CA ALA A 45 -7.36 -0.10 -6.33
C ALA A 45 -8.87 -0.40 -6.21
N ASP A 46 -9.23 -1.28 -5.30
CA ASP A 46 -10.60 -1.67 -4.94
C ASP A 46 -11.27 -0.72 -3.93
N LYS A 47 -10.59 0.38 -3.58
CA LYS A 47 -11.03 1.42 -2.65
C LYS A 47 -11.09 0.97 -1.18
N VAL A 48 -10.52 -0.18 -0.83
CA VAL A 48 -10.37 -0.59 0.56
C VAL A 48 -9.00 -0.15 1.09
N GLU A 49 -8.89 -0.05 2.41
CA GLU A 49 -7.64 0.27 3.11
C GLU A 49 -6.84 -0.98 3.46
N THR A 50 -7.42 -2.16 3.25
CA THR A 50 -6.81 -3.45 3.55
C THR A 50 -6.84 -4.32 2.32
N ALA A 51 -5.71 -4.93 1.98
CA ALA A 51 -5.60 -5.97 0.96
C ALA A 51 -5.14 -7.28 1.59
N PHE A 52 -5.77 -8.40 1.19
CA PHE A 52 -5.36 -9.75 1.59
C PHE A 52 -4.68 -10.44 0.42
N ILE A 53 -3.46 -10.89 0.63
CA ILE A 53 -2.60 -11.43 -0.42
C ILE A 53 -2.22 -12.84 -0.03
N ASN A 54 -2.51 -13.80 -0.90
CA ASN A 54 -2.00 -15.15 -0.75
C ASN A 54 -0.48 -15.13 -0.98
N GLY A 55 0.28 -15.64 -0.01
CA GLY A 55 1.72 -15.75 -0.13
C GLY A 55 2.14 -16.86 -1.08
N GLY A 56 3.42 -16.88 -1.40
CA GLY A 56 4.02 -17.81 -2.36
C GLY A 56 4.20 -17.25 -3.77
N ASN A 57 3.52 -16.14 -4.11
CA ASN A 57 3.70 -15.44 -5.37
C ASN A 57 4.12 -13.98 -5.15
N PRO A 58 4.97 -13.40 -6.03
CA PRO A 58 5.15 -11.96 -6.12
C PRO A 58 3.80 -11.28 -6.33
N HIS A 59 3.58 -10.16 -5.66
CA HIS A 59 2.31 -9.43 -5.74
C HIS A 59 2.54 -7.92 -5.84
N ALA A 60 1.67 -7.23 -6.56
CA ALA A 60 1.73 -5.79 -6.74
C ALA A 60 0.37 -5.16 -6.40
N GLU A 61 0.38 -4.16 -5.52
CA GLU A 61 -0.80 -3.40 -5.13
C GLU A 61 -0.71 -1.94 -5.58
N LEU A 62 -1.70 -1.48 -6.34
CA LEU A 62 -1.80 -0.07 -6.74
C LEU A 62 -2.42 0.74 -5.61
N LEU A 63 -1.77 1.84 -5.27
CA LEU A 63 -2.23 2.82 -4.30
C LEU A 63 -2.76 4.06 -5.00
N TYR A 64 -3.85 4.59 -4.44
CA TYR A 64 -4.48 5.81 -4.87
C TYR A 64 -4.67 6.76 -3.70
N TYR A 65 -4.48 8.05 -3.93
CA TYR A 65 -5.02 9.08 -3.06
C TYR A 65 -6.52 9.24 -3.32
N ARG A 66 -7.32 9.13 -2.26
CA ARG A 66 -8.73 9.51 -2.27
C ARG A 66 -8.83 11.02 -2.13
N LEU A 67 -9.48 11.66 -3.11
CA LEU A 67 -9.78 13.09 -3.14
C LEU A 67 -11.30 13.29 -3.18
N PRO A 68 -11.82 14.46 -2.78
CA PRO A 68 -13.25 14.76 -2.91
C PRO A 68 -13.77 14.63 -4.35
N THR A 69 -12.91 14.93 -5.33
CA THR A 69 -13.24 14.92 -6.77
C THR A 69 -12.95 13.58 -7.45
N GLY A 70 -12.46 12.57 -6.73
CA GLY A 70 -12.12 11.26 -7.30
C GLY A 70 -10.90 10.63 -6.67
N ARG A 71 -10.03 10.04 -7.50
CA ARG A 71 -8.79 9.42 -7.03
C ARG A 71 -7.64 9.66 -8.00
N VAL A 72 -6.43 9.77 -7.45
CA VAL A 72 -5.20 9.91 -8.24
C VAL A 72 -4.27 8.78 -7.86
N GLU A 73 -3.70 8.12 -8.86
CA GLU A 73 -2.71 7.07 -8.63
C GLU A 73 -1.48 7.64 -7.92
N PHE A 74 -1.10 7.04 -6.80
CA PHE A 74 0.04 7.45 -5.99
C PHE A 74 1.30 6.65 -6.32
N GLY A 75 1.16 5.34 -6.46
CA GLY A 75 2.27 4.43 -6.70
C GLY A 75 1.87 2.98 -6.54
N THR A 76 2.88 2.11 -6.50
CA THR A 76 2.69 0.66 -6.41
C THR A 76 3.54 0.11 -5.27
N ILE A 77 2.93 -0.71 -4.42
CA ILE A 77 3.65 -1.56 -3.47
C ILE A 77 3.98 -2.87 -4.18
N TYR A 78 5.26 -3.19 -4.28
CA TYR A 78 5.70 -4.50 -4.75
C TYR A 78 6.09 -5.36 -3.54
N ILE A 79 5.42 -6.49 -3.40
CA ILE A 79 5.82 -7.56 -2.50
C ILE A 79 6.57 -8.58 -3.34
N ALA A 80 7.90 -8.46 -3.34
CA ALA A 80 8.78 -9.49 -3.85
C ALA A 80 9.18 -10.41 -2.69
N LEU A 81 9.06 -11.71 -2.89
CA LEU A 81 9.60 -12.72 -1.98
C LEU A 81 11.11 -12.83 -2.24
N GLU A 82 11.89 -11.79 -1.92
CA GLU A 82 13.34 -11.82 -2.21
C GLU A 82 14.14 -12.78 -1.31
N ASP A 83 13.57 -13.36 -0.26
CA ASP A 83 14.26 -14.30 0.64
C ASP A 83 13.42 -15.54 1.01
N LEU A 84 13.11 -16.38 0.02
CA LEU A 84 12.83 -17.80 0.26
C LEU A 84 14.05 -18.61 -0.21
N ARG A 85 15.15 -18.48 0.54
CA ARG A 85 16.23 -19.46 0.56
C ARG A 85 16.37 -19.99 1.97
#